data_AF-A0A941ZFZ6-F1
#
_entry.id   AF-A0A941ZFZ6-F1
#
_cell.length_a   1.000
_cell.length_b   1.000
_cell.length_c   1.000
_cell.angle_alpha   90.00
_cell.angle_beta   90.00
_cell.angle_gamma   90.00
#
_symmetry.space_group_name_H-M   'P 1'
#
loop_
_entity.id
_entity.type
_entity.pdbx_description
1 polymer ?
#
loop_
_entity_poly.entity_id
_entity_poly.type
_entity_poly.pdbx_seq_one_letter_code
_entity_poly.pdbx_strand_id
1 'polypeptide(L)'
;MSLFKRKDSPYWWVKITPLNGRPIQQSTGTTDKHKAQEYHDKLKASVWDRERLGIKPKRSWREAVVRWLEETSEKATHKEDK
;
A
#
# COMPACT_ATOMS: atom_id res chain seq x y z
N MET A 1 -0.34 -12.72 17.45
CA MET A 1 0.29 -13.14 16.18
C MET A 1 -0.79 -13.18 15.11
N SER A 2 -0.67 -12.36 14.06
CA SER A 2 -1.72 -12.17 13.04
C SER A 2 -1.43 -12.93 11.74
N LEU A 3 -0.77 -14.08 11.85
CA LEU A 3 -0.43 -14.97 10.75
C LEU A 3 -1.43 -16.12 10.70
N PHE A 4 -2.08 -16.32 9.57
CA PHE A 4 -3.05 -17.39 9.36
C PHE A 4 -2.90 -17.99 7.97
N LYS A 5 -3.36 -19.23 7.79
CA LYS A 5 -3.45 -19.86 6.46
C LYS A 5 -4.90 -19.89 6.02
N ARG A 6 -5.14 -19.66 4.74
CA ARG A 6 -6.45 -19.87 4.10
C ARG A 6 -6.53 -21.30 3.58
N LYS A 7 -7.73 -21.87 3.48
CA LYS A 7 -7.92 -23.21 2.94
C LYS A 7 -7.58 -23.27 1.44
N ASP A 8 -7.75 -22.15 0.74
CA ASP A 8 -7.59 -22.04 -0.71
C ASP A 8 -6.17 -21.64 -1.15
N SER A 9 -5.24 -21.42 -0.20
CA SER A 9 -3.90 -20.92 -0.52
C SER A 9 -2.83 -21.53 0.38
N PRO A 10 -1.71 -22.05 -0.19
CA PRO A 10 -0.62 -22.63 0.60
C PRO A 10 0.19 -21.56 1.34
N TYR A 11 0.06 -20.29 0.96
CA TYR A 11 0.83 -19.18 1.50
C TYR A 11 0.30 -18.71 2.84
N TRP A 12 1.20 -18.24 3.71
CA TRP A 12 0.81 -17.55 4.92
C TRP A 12 0.18 -16.19 4.60
N TRP A 13 -0.85 -15.81 5.34
CA TRP A 13 -1.52 -14.52 5.24
C TRP A 13 -1.25 -13.70 6.48
N VAL A 14 -1.09 -12.39 6.29
CA VAL A 14 -0.94 -11.42 7.37
C VAL A 14 -2.16 -10.52 7.44
N LYS A 15 -2.61 -10.25 8.66
CA LYS A 15 -3.63 -9.23 8.94
C LYS A 15 -3.06 -8.21 9.91
N ILE A 16 -2.83 -7.00 9.42
CA ILE A 16 -2.35 -5.88 10.23
C ILE A 16 -3.43 -4.82 10.28
N THR A 17 -3.90 -4.51 11.48
CA THR A 17 -4.86 -3.43 11.70
C THR A 17 -4.08 -2.19 12.13
N PRO A 18 -3.94 -1.16 11.26
CA PRO A 18 -3.40 0.13 11.67
C PRO A 18 -4.32 0.80 12.69
N LEU A 19 -3.78 1.71 13.51
CA LEU A 19 -4.53 2.44 14.52
C LEU A 19 -5.59 3.36 13.88
N ASN A 20 -5.25 3.97 12.74
CA ASN A 20 -6.09 4.93 12.01
C ASN A 20 -6.27 4.53 10.54
N GLY A 21 -6.86 3.35 10.28
CA GLY A 21 -7.11 2.96 8.89
C GLY A 21 -7.86 1.64 8.70
N ARG A 22 -7.95 1.22 7.44
CA ARG A 22 -8.52 -0.08 7.08
C ARG A 22 -7.51 -1.20 7.37
N PRO A 23 -7.96 -2.36 7.87
CA PRO A 23 -7.09 -3.50 8.09
C PRO A 23 -6.47 -3.96 6.77
N ILE A 24 -5.14 -4.09 6.74
CA ILE A 24 -4.39 -4.60 5.61
C ILE A 24 -4.36 -6.12 5.74
N GLN A 25 -4.90 -6.79 4.72
CA GLN A 25 -4.85 -8.24 4.59
C GLN A 25 -4.16 -8.61 3.29
N GLN A 26 -3.00 -9.24 3.39
CA GLN A 26 -2.20 -9.62 2.22
C GLN A 26 -1.60 -11.00 2.42
N SER A 27 -1.40 -11.72 1.32
CA SER A 27 -0.61 -12.94 1.32
C SER A 27 0.86 -12.57 1.42
N THR A 28 1.60 -13.32 2.22
CA THR A 28 3.07 -13.17 2.36
C THR A 28 3.83 -13.76 1.16
N GLY A 29 3.15 -14.52 0.29
CA GLY A 29 3.76 -15.19 -0.86
C GLY A 29 4.72 -16.34 -0.48
N THR A 30 4.85 -16.68 0.80
CA THR A 30 5.73 -17.73 1.30
C THR A 30 4.94 -18.79 2.07
N THR A 31 5.37 -20.05 1.94
CA THR A 31 4.85 -21.19 2.71
C THR A 31 5.64 -21.43 4.00
N ASP A 32 6.84 -20.84 4.09
CA ASP A 32 7.72 -20.87 5.26
C ASP A 32 7.26 -19.85 6.30
N LYS A 33 7.07 -20.32 7.53
CA LYS A 33 6.60 -19.52 8.67
C LYS A 33 7.64 -18.48 9.11
N HIS A 34 8.94 -18.79 9.04
CA HIS A 34 9.98 -17.84 9.44
C HIS A 34 10.01 -16.63 8.49
N LYS A 35 10.03 -16.88 7.18
CA LYS A 35 9.94 -15.82 6.17
C LYS A 35 8.65 -15.02 6.26
N ALA A 36 7.53 -15.68 6.59
CA ALA A 36 6.24 -15.00 6.78
C ALA A 36 6.27 -14.05 7.99
N GLN A 37 6.96 -14.44 9.07
CA GLN A 37 7.16 -13.61 10.26
C GLN A 37 8.05 -12.40 9.94
N GLU A 38 9.17 -12.58 9.24
CA GLU A 38 10.01 -11.46 8.80
C GLU A 38 9.24 -10.47 7.93
N TYR A 39 8.44 -10.96 6.99
CA TYR A 39 7.59 -10.13 6.15
C TYR A 39 6.57 -9.34 6.98
N HIS A 40 5.90 -10.00 7.93
CA HIS A 40 4.96 -9.36 8.85
C HIS A 40 5.62 -8.21 9.62
N ASP A 41 6.82 -8.43 10.15
CA ASP A 41 7.51 -7.44 10.99
C ASP A 41 7.97 -6.23 10.17
N LYS A 42 8.47 -6.45 8.94
CA LYS A 42 8.76 -5.37 7.98
C LYS A 42 7.51 -4.56 7.63
N LEU A 43 6.39 -5.23 7.40
CA LEU A 43 5.14 -4.57 7.02
C LEU A 43 4.56 -3.78 8.19
N LYS A 44 4.63 -4.32 9.42
CA LYS A 44 4.24 -3.62 10.65
C LYS A 44 5.07 -2.35 10.87
N ALA A 45 6.39 -2.42 10.70
CA ALA A 45 7.27 -1.25 10.78
C ALA A 45 6.89 -0.19 9.75
N SER A 46 6.64 -0.59 8.51
CA SER A 46 6.25 0.33 7.43
C SER A 46 4.91 1.04 7.71
N VAL A 47 3.93 0.31 8.28
CA VAL A 47 2.65 0.88 8.71
C VAL A 47 2.85 1.86 9.86
N TRP A 48 3.66 1.48 10.85
CA TRP A 48 3.97 2.34 11.99
C TRP A 48 4.66 3.63 11.56
N ASP A 49 5.65 3.56 10.67
CA ASP A 49 6.35 4.73 10.15
C ASP A 49 5.40 5.67 9.40
N ARG A 50 4.49 5.10 8.60
CA ARG A 50 3.45 5.88 7.90
C ARG A 50 2.51 6.59 8.87
N GLU A 51 2.09 5.92 9.94
CA GLU A 51 1.21 6.51 10.95
C GLU A 51 1.91 7.59 11.76
N ARG A 52 3.15 7.35 12.18
CA ARG A 52 3.89 8.29 13.03
C ARG A 52 4.38 9.53 12.28
N LEU A 53 4.91 9.35 11.08
CA LEU A 53 5.59 10.41 10.34
C LEU A 53 4.67 11.09 9.30
N GLY A 54 3.42 10.62 9.15
CA GLY A 54 2.50 11.12 8.13
C GLY A 54 3.06 11.00 6.71
N ILE A 55 4.02 10.08 6.49
CA ILE A 55 4.70 9.90 5.22
C ILE A 55 3.65 9.52 4.18
N LYS A 56 3.37 10.45 3.27
CA LYS A 56 2.49 10.18 2.14
C LYS A 56 3.12 9.02 1.36
N PRO A 57 2.32 8.02 0.94
CA PRO A 57 2.84 6.92 0.14
C PRO A 57 3.57 7.49 -1.08
N LYS A 58 4.66 6.84 -1.49
CA LYS A 58 5.35 7.19 -2.74
C LYS A 58 4.32 7.18 -3.85
N ARG A 59 4.02 8.37 -4.39
CA ARG A 59 3.08 8.52 -5.51
C ARG A 59 3.79 8.21 -6.81
N SER A 60 3.07 7.58 -7.71
CA SER A 60 3.60 7.33 -9.05
C SER A 60 3.56 8.62 -9.88
N TRP A 61 4.49 8.76 -10.83
CA TRP A 61 4.44 9.84 -11.81
C TRP A 61 3.10 9.87 -12.56
N ARG A 62 2.53 8.69 -12.84
CA ARG A 62 1.22 8.56 -13.49
C ARG A 62 0.10 9.23 -12.68
N GLU A 63 0.08 9.05 -11.36
CA GLU A 63 -0.88 9.75 -10.49
C GLU A 63 -0.68 11.27 -10.52
N ALA A 64 0.57 11.74 -10.64
CA ALA A 64 0.86 13.16 -10.79
C ALA A 64 0.36 13.71 -12.14
N VAL A 65 0.55 12.97 -13.24
CA VAL A 65 0.07 13.36 -14.58
C VAL A 65 -1.45 13.41 -14.63
N VAL A 66 -2.15 12.42 -14.07
CA VAL A 66 -3.63 12.42 -14.03
C VAL A 66 -4.14 13.64 -13.25
N ARG A 67 -3.57 13.90 -12.07
CA ARG A 67 -3.95 15.07 -11.27
C ARG A 67 -3.63 16.38 -11.96
N TRP A 68 -2.50 16.47 -12.66
CA TRP A 68 -2.14 17.65 -13.44
C TRP A 68 -3.16 17.89 -14.56
N LEU A 69 -3.55 16.86 -15.32
CA LEU A 69 -4.57 16.95 -16.35
C LEU A 69 -5.94 17.37 -15.79
N GLU A 70 -6.33 16.86 -14.63
CA GLU A 70 -7.56 17.27 -13.93
C GLU A 70 -7.49 18.74 -13.48
N GLU A 71 -6.36 19.19 -12.93
CA GLU A 71 -6.16 20.57 -12.48
C GLU A 71 -5.97 21.56 -13.66
N THR A 72 -5.43 21.13 -14.80
CA THR A 72 -5.29 21.96 -16.00
C THR A 72 -6.50 21.89 -16.95
N SER A 73 -7.46 21.00 -16.71
CA SER A 73 -8.70 20.89 -17.49
C SER A 73 -9.53 22.19 -17.49
N GLU A 74 -9.46 22.99 -16.42
CA GLU A 74 -10.14 24.29 -16.35
C GLU A 74 -9.32 25.44 -16.96
N LYS A 75 -8.08 25.19 -17.41
CA LYS A 75 -7.30 26.21 -18.13
C LYS A 75 -7.77 26.31 -19.58
N ALA A 76 -8.25 27.49 -19.95
CA ALA A 76 -8.75 27.83 -21.28
C ALA A 76 -7.75 27.60 -22.44
N THR A 77 -6.45 27.43 -22.13
CA THR A 77 -5.36 27.36 -23.11
C THR A 77 -4.93 25.94 -23.49
N HIS A 78 -5.56 24.90 -22.94
CA HIS A 78 -5.12 23.51 -23.14
C HIS A 78 -5.19 23.02 -24.61
N LYS A 79 -5.87 23.76 -25.49
CA LYS A 79 -5.98 23.46 -26.93
C LYS A 79 -4.84 24.02 -27.78
N GLU A 80 -3.93 24.84 -27.24
CA GLU A 80 -2.88 25.51 -28.03
C GLU A 80 -1.57 24.72 -28.13
N ASP A 81 -1.37 23.71 -27.28
CA ASP A 81 -0.18 22.82 -27.28
C ASP A 81 -0.54 21.43 -27.85
N LYS A 82 -0.96 21.38 -29.12
CA LYS A 82 -1.16 20.11 -29.86
C LYS A 82 -0.10 19.92 -30.94
#